data_AF-A0AA38IYJ1-F1
#
_entry.id   AF-A0AA38IYJ1-F1
#
_cell.length_a   1.000
_cell.length_b   1.000
_cell.length_c   1.000
_cell.angle_alpha   90.00
_cell.angle_beta   90.00
_cell.angle_gamma   90.00
#
_symmetry.space_group_name_H-M   'P 1'
#
loop_
_entity.id
_entity.type
_entity.pdbx_description
1 polymer ?
#
loop_
_entity_poly.entity_id
_entity_poly.type
_entity_poly.pdbx_seq_one_letter_code
_entity_poly.pdbx_strand_id
1 'polypeptide(L)'
;MATVLNVSPHNSPKNISFNCDYCKSKVKNKVTCSKCNRHFHFGCLTAALKVKNPKCQHVREISIDDVNDEDNPQFDAISHLIKKVIRNEYDKLRNDIFDLTMEVRNLKKENGKLLKLLTAKDNSSSAKNSLELENNTRTPNVTIPIDTIEDHDIPAKPEDVIAPVIEPVTESLKTAADTIDDNKIETSVSPDPLKSADTDRTINYEWEQPRKQRRHHNPKKTNKDTVTGTAEMTSDENFATTKEHRAWFFLVQIKKDTDPSTIQKYIRGMIPEIKFLETTKLPVNGINSPFKLGTDFELREKIFRQDFWPKGVIIRRFNFKSNSSKPNENFRLSRPSATQT
;
A
#
# COMPACT_ATOMS: atom_id res chain seq x y z
N MET A 1 31.35 53.32 14.21
CA MET A 1 30.15 53.96 13.63
C MET A 1 29.27 52.84 13.10
N ALA A 2 28.17 52.53 13.80
CA ALA A 2 27.29 51.42 13.45
C ALA A 2 26.17 51.93 12.52
N THR A 3 26.10 51.34 11.33
CA THR A 3 25.11 51.67 10.31
C THR A 3 23.78 51.00 10.67
N VAL A 4 22.80 51.79 11.10
CA VAL A 4 21.44 51.33 11.36
C VAL A 4 20.74 51.15 10.02
N LEU A 5 20.47 49.90 9.64
CA LEU A 5 19.67 49.58 8.46
C LEU A 5 18.20 49.84 8.77
N ASN A 6 17.65 50.88 8.15
CA ASN A 6 16.26 51.27 8.27
C ASN A 6 15.40 50.32 7.41
N VAL A 7 14.78 49.32 8.04
CA VAL A 7 13.89 48.37 7.37
C VAL A 7 12.61 49.11 7.00
N SER A 8 12.32 49.20 5.70
CA SER A 8 11.12 49.86 5.18
C SER A 8 9.85 49.16 5.69
N PRO A 9 8.79 49.91 6.04
CA PRO A 9 7.55 49.32 6.55
C PRO A 9 6.94 48.38 5.50
N HIS A 10 6.78 47.12 5.86
CA HIS A 10 6.08 46.12 5.06
C HIS A 10 4.68 46.65 4.72
N ASN A 11 4.46 46.94 3.44
CA ASN A 11 3.14 47.21 2.90
C ASN A 11 2.28 45.95 3.10
N SER A 12 1.46 45.95 4.16
CA SER A 12 0.45 44.93 4.37
C SER A 12 -0.41 44.83 3.10
N PRO A 13 -0.53 43.65 2.49
CA PRO A 13 -1.30 43.50 1.26
C PRO A 13 -2.73 44.00 1.51
N LYS A 14 -3.17 44.95 0.68
CA LYS A 14 -4.55 45.47 0.72
C LYS A 14 -5.50 44.27 0.74
N ASN A 15 -6.39 44.23 1.72
CA ASN A 15 -7.27 43.10 1.96
C ASN A 15 -8.31 43.01 0.83
N ILE A 16 -7.97 42.29 -0.24
CA ILE A 16 -8.86 42.08 -1.39
C ILE A 16 -9.97 41.11 -0.97
N SER A 17 -11.19 41.62 -0.77
CA SER A 17 -12.34 40.77 -0.47
C SER A 17 -12.89 40.15 -1.75
N PHE A 18 -13.10 38.84 -1.76
CA PHE A 18 -13.73 38.10 -2.87
C PHE A 18 -15.15 37.66 -2.49
N ASN A 19 -16.06 37.63 -3.46
CA ASN A 19 -17.42 37.11 -3.28
C ASN A 19 -17.53 35.68 -3.81
N CYS A 20 -18.33 34.84 -3.14
CA CYS A 20 -18.56 33.46 -3.52
C CYS A 20 -19.41 33.39 -4.78
N ASP A 21 -18.96 32.67 -5.80
CA ASP A 21 -19.70 32.54 -7.06
C ASP A 21 -21.01 31.76 -6.93
N TYR A 22 -21.17 30.95 -5.86
CA TYR A 22 -22.38 30.18 -5.59
C TYR A 22 -23.41 30.94 -4.76
N CYS A 23 -23.05 31.41 -3.55
CA CYS A 23 -24.00 32.07 -2.63
C CYS A 23 -23.94 33.60 -2.67
N LYS A 24 -23.01 34.20 -3.43
CA LYS A 24 -22.79 35.64 -3.59
C LYS A 24 -22.31 36.41 -2.35
N SER A 25 -22.13 35.75 -1.21
CA SER A 25 -21.57 36.34 0.01
C SER A 25 -20.03 36.43 -0.01
N LYS A 26 -19.46 37.37 0.75
CA LYS A 26 -18.00 37.54 0.93
C LYS A 26 -17.34 36.25 1.47
N VAL A 27 -16.15 35.91 0.97
CA VAL A 27 -15.37 34.71 1.33
C VAL A 27 -14.09 35.12 2.05
N LYS A 28 -13.88 34.65 3.28
CA LYS A 28 -12.62 34.83 4.02
C LYS A 28 -11.58 33.79 3.60
N ASN A 29 -11.95 32.50 3.61
CA ASN A 29 -11.10 31.39 3.18
C ASN A 29 -11.59 30.88 1.82
N LYS A 30 -11.05 31.46 0.75
CA LYS A 30 -11.50 31.17 -0.61
C LYS A 30 -10.91 29.86 -1.12
N VAL A 31 -11.74 29.08 -1.79
CA VAL A 31 -11.31 27.98 -2.64
C VAL A 31 -11.48 28.43 -4.09
N THR A 32 -10.38 28.47 -4.85
CA THR A 32 -10.40 28.84 -6.26
C THR A 32 -10.49 27.58 -7.11
N CYS A 33 -11.34 27.62 -8.14
CA CYS A 33 -11.42 26.52 -9.10
C CYS A 33 -10.34 26.69 -10.18
N SER A 34 -9.48 25.69 -10.38
CA SER A 34 -8.39 25.74 -11.38
C SER A 34 -8.85 25.88 -12.83
N LYS A 35 -10.09 25.46 -13.14
CA LYS A 35 -10.62 25.50 -14.51
C LYS A 35 -11.25 26.83 -14.89
N CYS A 36 -11.89 27.51 -13.94
CA CYS A 36 -12.68 28.71 -14.24
C CYS A 36 -12.33 29.92 -13.38
N ASN A 37 -11.32 29.80 -12.51
CA ASN A 37 -10.82 30.83 -11.60
C ASN A 37 -11.87 31.51 -10.71
N ARG A 38 -13.02 30.87 -10.55
CA ARG A 38 -14.11 31.31 -9.67
C ARG A 38 -13.81 30.98 -8.22
N HIS A 39 -14.30 31.80 -7.30
CA HIS A 39 -14.02 31.69 -5.88
C HIS A 39 -15.25 31.18 -5.12
N PHE A 40 -15.05 30.21 -4.23
CA PHE A 40 -16.13 29.58 -3.48
C PHE A 40 -15.80 29.48 -2.00
N HIS A 41 -16.82 29.48 -1.13
CA HIS A 41 -16.67 28.87 0.19
C HIS A 41 -16.47 27.35 0.03
N PHE A 42 -15.75 26.73 0.96
CA PHE A 42 -15.51 25.29 0.96
C PHE A 42 -16.79 24.45 0.82
N GLY A 43 -17.83 24.76 1.61
CA GLY A 43 -19.13 24.09 1.52
C GLY A 43 -19.89 24.40 0.23
N CYS A 44 -19.75 25.62 -0.30
CA CYS A 44 -20.40 26.06 -1.52
C CYS A 44 -19.82 25.40 -2.77
N LEU A 45 -18.51 25.11 -2.80
CA LEU A 45 -17.90 24.38 -3.91
C LEU A 45 -18.53 22.99 -4.09
N THR A 46 -18.74 22.28 -2.97
CA THR A 46 -19.39 20.96 -2.98
C THR A 46 -20.83 21.04 -3.47
N ALA A 47 -21.56 22.11 -3.12
CA ALA A 47 -22.90 22.35 -3.60
C ALA A 47 -22.93 22.71 -5.10
N ALA A 48 -22.00 23.55 -5.56
CA ALA A 48 -21.84 23.92 -6.96
C ALA A 48 -21.54 22.71 -7.86
N LEU A 49 -20.77 21.74 -7.35
CA LEU A 49 -20.49 20.47 -8.03
C LEU A 49 -21.71 19.55 -8.20
N LYS A 50 -22.76 19.74 -7.38
CA LYS A 50 -23.97 18.92 -7.39
C LYS A 50 -25.09 19.51 -8.24
N VAL A 51 -24.94 20.72 -8.77
CA VAL A 51 -25.95 21.36 -9.64
C VAL A 51 -26.09 20.53 -10.92
N LYS A 52 -27.33 20.24 -11.34
CA LYS A 52 -27.61 19.51 -12.57
C LYS A 52 -27.15 20.37 -13.77
N ASN A 53 -26.15 19.89 -14.51
CA ASN A 53 -25.46 20.59 -15.62
C ASN A 53 -24.68 21.85 -15.18
N PRO A 54 -23.60 21.71 -14.39
CA PRO A 54 -22.77 22.86 -14.05
C PRO A 54 -21.99 23.32 -15.28
N LYS A 55 -21.90 24.64 -15.50
CA LYS A 55 -21.08 25.21 -16.60
C LYS A 55 -19.59 24.83 -16.48
N CYS A 56 -19.15 24.46 -15.29
CA CYS A 56 -17.79 24.01 -15.01
C CYS A 56 -17.84 22.85 -14.02
N GLN A 57 -17.13 21.75 -14.32
CA GLN A 57 -16.83 20.70 -13.35
C GLN A 57 -15.74 21.21 -12.41
N HIS A 58 -16.14 21.98 -11.39
CA HIS A 58 -15.20 22.70 -10.55
C HIS A 58 -14.18 21.76 -9.87
N VAL A 59 -12.92 21.82 -10.31
CA VAL A 59 -11.83 21.07 -9.66
C VAL A 59 -11.20 21.97 -8.60
N ARG A 60 -11.06 21.42 -7.38
CA ARG A 60 -10.30 22.07 -6.32
C ARG A 60 -8.83 21.95 -6.66
N GLU A 61 -8.17 23.08 -6.84
CA GLU A 61 -6.72 23.11 -6.74
C GLU A 61 -6.39 23.03 -5.25
N ILE A 62 -5.88 21.88 -4.82
CA ILE A 62 -5.26 21.78 -3.50
C ILE A 62 -3.87 22.34 -3.72
N SER A 63 -3.67 23.62 -3.39
CA SER A 63 -2.31 24.14 -3.35
C SER A 63 -1.57 23.36 -2.27
N ILE A 64 -0.32 22.97 -2.55
CA ILE A 64 0.53 22.28 -1.57
C ILE A 64 0.71 23.18 -0.32
N ASP A 65 0.62 24.50 -0.51
CA ASP A 65 0.70 25.50 0.55
C ASP A 65 -0.49 25.42 1.54
N ASP A 66 -1.69 25.02 1.10
CA ASP A 66 -2.85 24.80 2.00
C ASP A 66 -2.71 23.53 2.89
N VAL A 67 -1.72 22.69 2.62
CA VAL A 67 -1.44 21.47 3.42
C VAL A 67 -0.35 21.73 4.47
N ASN A 68 0.40 22.82 4.32
CA ASN A 68 1.47 23.24 5.24
C ASN A 68 0.98 24.23 6.31
N ASP A 69 -0.26 24.07 6.80
CA ASP A 69 -0.61 24.62 8.12
C ASP A 69 0.15 23.80 9.18
N GLU A 70 1.42 24.16 9.42
CA GLU A 70 2.28 23.62 10.49
C GLU A 70 1.62 23.73 11.87
N ASP A 71 0.57 24.55 12.00
CA ASP A 71 -0.17 24.77 13.23
C ASP A 71 -1.42 23.89 13.41
N ASN A 72 -1.66 22.87 12.58
CA ASN A 72 -2.79 21.97 12.80
C ASN A 72 -2.43 20.86 13.82
N PRO A 73 -2.88 20.94 15.09
CA PRO A 73 -2.49 19.99 16.15
C PRO A 73 -2.98 18.56 15.87
N GLN A 74 -3.97 18.38 14.97
CA GLN A 74 -4.40 17.04 14.56
C GLN A 74 -3.37 16.38 13.63
N PHE A 75 -2.73 17.17 12.77
CA PHE A 75 -1.68 16.66 11.89
C PHE A 75 -0.45 16.25 12.69
N ASP A 76 -0.06 17.03 13.69
CA ASP A 76 1.01 16.68 14.62
C ASP A 76 0.74 15.39 15.40
N ALA A 77 -0.49 15.21 15.90
CA ALA A 77 -0.86 14.00 16.60
C ALA A 77 -0.79 12.76 15.69
N ILE A 78 -1.23 12.88 14.44
CA ILE A 78 -1.14 11.81 13.45
C ILE A 78 0.32 11.55 13.06
N SER A 79 1.10 12.59 12.79
CA SER A 79 2.53 12.52 12.48
C SER A 79 3.32 11.84 13.60
N HIS A 80 3.05 12.20 14.85
CA HIS A 80 3.65 11.57 16.02
C HIS A 80 3.25 10.08 16.14
N LEU A 81 1.99 9.73 15.87
CA LEU A 81 1.53 8.34 15.86
C LEU A 81 2.24 7.52 14.77
N ILE A 82 2.36 8.06 13.56
CA ILE A 82 3.08 7.42 12.45
C ILE A 82 4.55 7.21 12.83
N LYS A 83 5.23 8.25 13.33
CA LYS A 83 6.61 8.16 13.81
C LYS A 83 6.79 7.09 14.89
N LYS A 84 5.82 6.95 15.81
CA LYS A 84 5.83 5.93 16.87
C LYS A 84 5.68 4.52 16.31
N VAL A 85 4.78 4.30 15.35
CA VAL A 85 4.61 2.99 14.70
C VAL A 85 5.87 2.61 13.94
N ILE A 86 6.43 3.54 13.16
CA ILE A 86 7.67 3.31 12.41
C ILE A 86 8.82 2.93 13.36
N ARG A 87 9.00 3.66 14.46
CA ARG A 87 10.04 3.36 15.45
C ARG A 87 9.87 1.97 16.06
N ASN A 88 8.64 1.60 16.44
CA ASN A 88 8.36 0.30 17.03
C ASN A 88 8.64 -0.87 16.07
N GLU A 89 8.24 -0.74 14.80
CA GLU A 89 8.54 -1.77 13.79
C GLU A 89 10.04 -1.83 13.47
N TYR A 90 10.73 -0.69 13.45
CA TYR A 90 12.18 -0.64 13.28
C TYR A 90 12.92 -1.34 14.42
N ASP A 91 12.55 -1.09 15.67
CA ASP A 91 13.16 -1.73 16.84
C ASP A 91 12.92 -3.24 16.84
N LYS A 92 11.72 -3.68 16.43
CA LYS A 92 11.40 -5.10 16.25
C LYS A 92 12.31 -5.75 15.21
N LEU A 93 12.42 -5.15 14.02
CA LEU A 93 13.28 -5.65 12.95
C LEU A 93 14.76 -5.69 13.37
N ARG A 94 15.21 -4.69 14.13
CA ARG A 94 16.57 -4.63 14.67
C ARG A 94 16.86 -5.80 15.62
N ASN A 95 15.91 -6.16 16.47
CA ASN A 95 16.04 -7.29 17.39
C ASN A 95 16.05 -8.62 16.63
N ASP A 96 15.17 -8.79 15.64
CA ASP A 96 15.13 -10.00 14.80
C ASP A 96 16.47 -10.21 14.06
N ILE A 97 17.07 -9.13 13.52
CA ILE A 97 18.39 -9.17 12.88
C ILE A 97 19.48 -9.58 13.88
N PHE A 98 19.42 -9.08 15.12
CA PHE A 98 20.38 -9.42 16.16
C PHE A 98 20.31 -10.90 16.54
N ASP A 99 19.10 -11.43 16.73
CA ASP A 99 18.86 -12.83 17.08
C ASP A 99 19.34 -13.78 15.96
N LEU A 100 19.01 -13.46 14.70
CA LEU A 100 19.51 -14.21 13.53
C LEU A 100 21.04 -14.16 13.43
N THR A 101 21.66 -13.02 13.75
CA THR A 101 23.13 -12.90 13.75
C THR A 101 23.77 -13.79 14.80
N MET A 102 23.15 -13.92 15.98
CA MET A 102 23.59 -14.81 17.04
C MET A 102 23.43 -16.29 16.65
N GLU A 103 22.31 -16.65 16.02
CA GLU A 103 22.06 -18.00 15.53
C GLU A 103 23.09 -18.42 14.46
N VAL A 104 23.35 -17.58 13.46
CA VAL A 104 24.37 -17.82 12.44
C VAL A 104 25.76 -18.01 13.06
N ARG A 105 26.10 -17.22 14.09
CA ARG A 105 27.37 -17.36 14.82
C ARG A 105 27.44 -18.72 15.54
N ASN A 106 26.35 -19.19 16.13
CA ASN A 106 26.29 -20.49 16.81
C ASN A 106 26.41 -21.64 15.81
N LEU A 107 25.66 -21.60 14.70
CA LEU A 107 25.76 -22.59 13.63
C LEU A 107 27.17 -22.68 13.03
N LYS A 108 27.86 -21.54 12.85
CA LYS A 108 29.26 -21.54 12.40
C LYS A 108 30.20 -22.24 13.40
N LYS A 109 29.97 -22.08 14.71
CA LYS A 109 30.76 -22.78 15.74
C LYS A 109 30.50 -24.28 15.72
N GLU A 110 29.25 -24.70 15.54
CA GLU A 110 28.87 -26.12 15.47
C GLU A 110 29.44 -26.79 14.21
N ASN A 111 29.30 -26.14 13.05
CA ASN A 111 29.93 -26.61 11.81
C ASN A 111 31.45 -26.72 11.93
N GLY A 112 32.10 -25.77 12.62
CA GLY A 112 33.53 -25.85 12.93
C GLY A 112 33.91 -27.05 13.80
N LYS A 113 33.04 -27.47 14.73
CA LYS A 113 33.26 -28.69 15.54
C LYS A 113 33.08 -29.96 14.69
N LEU A 114 32.04 -30.00 13.86
CA LEU A 114 31.79 -31.13 12.96
C LEU A 114 32.93 -31.33 11.97
N LEU A 115 33.45 -30.25 11.39
CA LEU A 115 34.57 -30.31 10.46
C LEU A 115 35.83 -30.90 11.14
N LYS A 116 36.11 -30.50 12.39
CA LYS A 116 37.21 -31.09 13.17
C LYS A 116 37.03 -32.60 13.40
N LEU A 117 35.82 -33.06 13.68
CA LEU A 117 35.52 -34.49 13.86
C LEU A 117 35.72 -35.29 12.57
N LEU A 118 35.32 -34.75 11.42
CA LEU A 118 35.55 -35.38 10.12
C LEU A 118 37.06 -35.50 9.83
N THR A 119 37.80 -34.40 9.98
CA THR A 119 39.27 -34.42 9.74
C THR A 119 40.04 -35.35 10.69
N ALA A 120 39.60 -35.49 11.95
CA ALA A 120 40.20 -36.42 12.89
C ALA A 120 39.95 -37.89 12.51
N LYS A 121 38.77 -38.20 11.95
CA LYS A 121 38.40 -39.54 11.53
C LYS A 121 39.25 -40.02 10.35
N ASP A 122 39.50 -39.16 9.38
CA ASP A 122 40.29 -39.50 8.19
C ASP A 122 41.76 -39.80 8.56
N ASN A 123 42.33 -39.02 9.49
CA ASN A 123 43.69 -39.26 10.00
C ASN A 123 43.78 -40.58 10.82
N SER A 124 42.71 -40.99 11.49
CA SER A 124 42.69 -42.23 12.28
C SER A 124 42.53 -43.51 11.44
N SER A 125 41.97 -43.40 10.24
CA SER A 125 41.72 -44.54 9.34
C SER A 125 42.87 -44.80 8.37
N SER A 126 43.69 -43.79 8.05
CA SER A 126 44.92 -43.97 7.27
C SER A 126 46.05 -44.70 8.02
N ALA A 127 46.01 -44.77 9.36
CA ALA A 127 47.07 -45.39 10.16
C ALA A 127 46.91 -46.92 10.36
N LYS A 128 45.77 -47.51 9.99
CA LYS A 128 45.49 -48.95 10.24
C LYS A 128 45.52 -49.85 9.00
N ASN A 129 45.65 -49.30 7.79
CA ASN A 129 45.71 -50.09 6.55
C ASN A 129 47.13 -50.14 5.91
N SER A 130 48.18 -49.81 6.67
CA SER A 130 49.57 -49.89 6.18
C SER A 130 50.31 -51.18 6.59
N LEU A 131 49.57 -52.26 6.87
CA LEU A 131 50.10 -53.62 6.98
C LEU A 131 49.14 -54.55 6.24
N GLU A 132 49.68 -55.29 5.28
CA GLU A 132 49.01 -56.28 4.41
C GLU A 132 48.14 -55.72 3.28
N LEU A 133 48.76 -55.40 2.14
CA LEU A 133 48.45 -56.05 0.86
C LEU A 133 49.47 -55.63 -0.23
N GLU A 134 50.69 -56.14 -0.13
CA GLU A 134 51.44 -56.45 -1.35
C GLU A 134 50.81 -57.74 -1.92
N ASN A 135 50.04 -57.63 -3.00
CA ASN A 135 50.05 -58.56 -4.13
C ASN A 135 48.89 -58.29 -5.11
N ASN A 136 49.29 -58.01 -6.36
CA ASN A 136 48.55 -58.27 -7.60
C ASN A 136 47.12 -57.74 -7.74
N THR A 137 46.98 -56.63 -8.47
CA THR A 137 46.24 -56.70 -9.76
C THR A 137 46.56 -55.52 -10.67
N ARG A 138 47.14 -55.89 -11.81
CA ARG A 138 47.40 -55.06 -12.98
C ARG A 138 46.04 -54.74 -13.62
N THR A 139 45.65 -53.46 -13.68
CA THR A 139 44.52 -53.01 -14.51
C THR A 139 44.97 -51.86 -15.42
N PRO A 140 44.37 -51.74 -16.63
CA PRO A 140 44.94 -50.95 -17.71
C PRO A 140 44.59 -49.47 -17.57
N ASN A 141 45.60 -48.69 -17.96
CA ASN A 141 45.63 -47.25 -18.09
C ASN A 141 44.51 -46.75 -19.02
N VAL A 142 43.48 -46.11 -18.47
CA VAL A 142 42.52 -45.28 -19.23
C VAL A 142 42.74 -43.85 -18.81
N THR A 143 43.50 -43.14 -19.63
CA THR A 143 43.77 -41.71 -19.51
C THR A 143 42.53 -40.96 -19.97
N ILE A 144 41.78 -40.37 -19.04
CA ILE A 144 40.75 -39.37 -19.34
C ILE A 144 41.44 -37.99 -19.22
N PRO A 145 41.47 -37.16 -20.28
CA PRO A 145 42.01 -35.81 -20.19
C PRO A 145 41.04 -34.96 -19.35
N ILE A 146 41.51 -34.51 -18.20
CA ILE A 146 40.85 -33.50 -17.39
C ILE A 146 41.37 -32.15 -17.87
N ASP A 147 40.49 -31.40 -18.52
CA ASP A 147 40.76 -30.01 -18.89
C ASP A 147 41.13 -29.21 -17.65
N THR A 148 42.29 -28.59 -17.75
CA THR A 148 42.88 -27.72 -16.76
C THR A 148 42.07 -26.43 -16.73
N ILE A 149 41.23 -26.27 -15.70
CA ILE A 149 40.62 -24.97 -15.41
C ILE A 149 41.72 -24.16 -14.74
N GLU A 150 42.25 -23.20 -15.50
CA GLU A 150 43.24 -22.23 -15.05
C GLU A 150 42.72 -21.50 -13.80
N ASP A 151 43.46 -21.67 -12.70
CA ASP A 151 43.39 -20.81 -11.53
C ASP A 151 43.74 -19.38 -11.97
N HIS A 152 42.71 -18.54 -12.12
CA HIS A 152 42.90 -17.11 -12.18
C HIS A 152 43.24 -16.58 -10.78
N ASP A 153 44.50 -16.20 -10.63
CA ASP A 153 45.04 -15.40 -9.53
C ASP A 153 44.09 -14.26 -9.13
N ILE A 154 43.58 -14.34 -7.91
CA ILE A 154 42.91 -13.22 -7.24
C ILE A 154 43.98 -12.42 -6.49
N PRO A 155 44.39 -11.23 -6.96
CA PRO A 155 45.30 -10.39 -6.20
C PRO A 155 44.58 -9.80 -4.98
N ALA A 156 45.15 -10.08 -3.81
CA ALA A 156 44.78 -9.44 -2.56
C ALA A 156 45.24 -7.97 -2.56
N LYS A 157 44.30 -7.03 -2.55
CA LYS A 157 44.50 -5.69 -1.98
C LYS A 157 43.16 -4.99 -1.68
N PRO A 158 42.99 -4.38 -0.48
CA PRO A 158 41.87 -3.52 -0.19
C PRO A 158 42.28 -2.06 -0.45
N GLU A 159 41.69 -1.42 -1.45
CA GLU A 159 41.76 0.04 -1.61
C GLU A 159 40.35 0.62 -1.66
N ASP A 160 40.24 1.79 -1.03
CA ASP A 160 39.05 2.50 -0.62
C ASP A 160 38.00 2.70 -1.72
N VAL A 161 36.74 2.32 -1.44
CA VAL A 161 35.59 2.73 -2.26
C VAL A 161 34.70 3.67 -1.45
N ILE A 162 35.12 4.93 -1.54
CA ILE A 162 34.35 6.16 -1.79
C ILE A 162 32.82 6.02 -1.79
N ALA A 163 32.18 6.86 -0.96
CA ALA A 163 30.74 7.07 -0.88
C ALA A 163 30.11 7.48 -2.23
N PRO A 164 28.84 7.12 -2.50
CA PRO A 164 28.15 7.56 -3.71
C PRO A 164 27.84 9.07 -3.62
N VAL A 165 28.58 9.85 -4.41
CA VAL A 165 28.25 11.24 -4.75
C VAL A 165 27.05 11.19 -5.69
N ILE A 166 25.91 11.69 -5.22
CA ILE A 166 24.71 11.90 -6.03
C ILE A 166 24.88 13.25 -6.73
N GLU A 167 25.23 13.23 -8.02
CA GLU A 167 25.15 14.42 -8.87
C GLU A 167 23.70 14.65 -9.35
N PRO A 168 23.19 15.89 -9.34
CA PRO A 168 21.86 16.21 -9.83
C PRO A 168 21.87 16.34 -11.36
N VAL A 169 21.13 15.46 -12.03
CA VAL A 169 20.78 15.60 -13.45
C VAL A 169 19.95 16.86 -13.63
N THR A 170 20.57 17.89 -14.21
CA THR A 170 19.91 19.09 -14.72
C THR A 170 19.96 19.06 -16.24
N GLU A 171 18.86 18.66 -16.87
CA GLU A 171 18.69 18.79 -18.31
C GLU A 171 17.23 19.23 -18.57
N SER A 172 17.01 20.54 -18.65
CA SER A 172 16.88 21.29 -19.91
C SER A 172 15.76 20.77 -20.82
N LEU A 173 14.51 21.09 -20.49
CA LEU A 173 13.42 21.09 -21.46
C LEU A 173 13.09 22.53 -21.86
N LYS A 174 13.49 22.84 -23.09
CA LYS A 174 13.26 24.10 -23.79
C LYS A 174 11.78 24.22 -24.18
N THR A 175 11.30 25.42 -23.93
CA THR A 175 10.22 26.17 -24.59
C THR A 175 9.88 25.75 -26.02
N ALA A 176 8.58 25.53 -26.26
CA ALA A 176 7.92 25.83 -27.53
C ALA A 176 6.66 26.63 -27.20
N ALA A 177 6.75 27.93 -27.46
CA ALA A 177 5.62 28.84 -27.50
C ALA A 177 5.11 28.81 -28.95
N ASP A 178 3.87 28.38 -29.15
CA ASP A 178 3.15 28.65 -30.39
C ASP A 178 1.88 29.45 -30.07
N THR A 179 1.89 30.60 -30.71
CA THR A 179 0.87 31.61 -30.94
C THR A 179 -0.51 31.04 -31.27
N ILE A 180 -1.55 31.49 -30.56
CA ILE A 180 -2.92 31.52 -31.10
C ILE A 180 -3.54 32.89 -30.83
N ASP A 181 -4.06 33.40 -31.94
CA ASP A 181 -4.58 34.71 -32.27
C ASP A 181 -5.60 35.36 -31.33
N ASP A 182 -5.47 36.68 -31.34
CA ASP A 182 -6.43 37.69 -30.95
C ASP A 182 -7.82 37.45 -31.55
N ASN A 183 -8.85 37.42 -30.69
CA ASN A 183 -10.18 37.81 -31.11
C ASN A 183 -10.80 38.79 -30.12
N LYS A 184 -10.64 40.05 -30.53
CA LYS A 184 -11.29 41.27 -30.09
C LYS A 184 -12.83 41.14 -30.14
N ILE A 185 -13.49 41.19 -28.98
CA ILE A 185 -14.91 41.53 -28.89
C ILE A 185 -15.07 42.66 -27.88
N GLU A 186 -15.29 43.85 -28.44
CA GLU A 186 -15.80 45.02 -27.76
C GLU A 186 -17.27 44.79 -27.40
N THR A 187 -17.64 44.94 -26.12
CA THR A 187 -19.02 45.33 -25.78
C THR A 187 -19.00 46.26 -24.57
N SER A 188 -19.11 47.54 -24.89
CA SER A 188 -19.48 48.65 -24.04
C SER A 188 -20.92 48.53 -23.54
N VAL A 189 -21.17 48.63 -22.22
CA VAL A 189 -22.32 49.37 -21.67
C VAL A 189 -22.00 49.90 -20.25
N SER A 190 -22.16 51.21 -20.14
CA SER A 190 -22.32 52.17 -19.03
C SER A 190 -22.42 51.70 -17.55
N PRO A 191 -21.88 52.51 -16.60
CA PRO A 191 -22.16 52.40 -15.17
C PRO A 191 -23.39 53.22 -14.77
N ASP A 192 -24.09 52.80 -13.72
CA ASP A 192 -25.07 53.63 -13.00
C ASP A 192 -24.91 53.44 -11.48
N PRO A 193 -24.81 54.51 -10.67
CA PRO A 193 -24.54 54.42 -9.23
C PRO A 193 -25.76 54.80 -8.38
N LEU A 194 -26.23 53.89 -7.52
CA LEU A 194 -27.15 54.18 -6.42
C LEU A 194 -26.69 53.38 -5.18
N LYS A 195 -26.24 54.06 -4.11
CA LYS A 195 -27.01 54.36 -2.87
C LYS A 195 -27.67 53.08 -2.32
N SER A 196 -27.45 52.62 -1.09
CA SER A 196 -27.34 53.35 0.18
C SER A 196 -27.21 52.36 1.35
N ALA A 197 -26.82 52.93 2.50
CA ALA A 197 -27.28 52.59 3.85
C ALA A 197 -26.50 51.53 4.64
N ASP A 198 -25.68 52.09 5.54
CA ASP A 198 -25.38 51.63 6.89
C ASP A 198 -26.44 50.70 7.50
N THR A 199 -25.97 49.57 8.02
CA THR A 199 -26.36 49.09 9.35
C THR A 199 -25.23 48.25 9.92
N ASP A 200 -24.41 48.91 10.74
CA ASP A 200 -23.45 48.27 11.63
C ASP A 200 -24.24 47.56 12.75
N ARG A 201 -24.41 46.25 12.60
CA ARG A 201 -24.97 45.36 13.63
C ARG A 201 -23.87 44.38 14.02
N THR A 202 -23.07 44.78 14.99
CA THR A 202 -22.09 43.94 15.67
C THR A 202 -22.83 42.89 16.52
N ILE A 203 -23.20 41.77 15.90
CA ILE A 203 -23.76 40.62 16.61
C ILE A 203 -22.58 39.77 17.09
N ASN A 204 -22.31 39.86 18.39
CA ASN A 204 -21.33 39.03 19.10
C ASN A 204 -21.90 37.60 19.22
N TYR A 205 -21.62 36.75 18.23
CA TYR A 205 -21.88 35.32 18.33
C TYR A 205 -20.74 34.65 19.11
N GLU A 206 -20.91 34.57 20.42
CA GLU A 206 -20.14 33.67 21.28
C GLU A 206 -20.57 32.24 20.97
N TRP A 207 -19.83 31.58 20.08
CA TRP A 207 -20.05 30.17 19.76
C TRP A 207 -19.58 29.32 20.95
N GLU A 208 -20.52 28.91 21.82
CA GLU A 208 -20.28 27.82 22.75
C GLU A 208 -19.87 26.58 21.94
N GLN A 209 -18.61 26.17 22.11
CA GLN A 209 -18.10 24.97 21.44
C GLN A 209 -18.91 23.76 21.93
N PRO A 210 -19.50 22.95 21.02
CA PRO A 210 -20.14 21.71 21.42
C PRO A 210 -19.08 20.82 22.07
N ARG A 211 -19.20 20.63 23.39
CA ARG A 211 -18.36 19.72 24.16
C ARG A 211 -18.43 18.35 23.50
N LYS A 212 -17.39 18.00 22.75
CA LYS A 212 -17.24 16.67 22.14
C LYS A 212 -17.24 15.67 23.28
N GLN A 213 -18.39 15.03 23.52
CA GLN A 213 -18.49 13.87 24.38
C GLN A 213 -17.49 12.85 23.84
N ARG A 214 -16.36 12.73 24.54
CA ARG A 214 -15.36 11.69 24.35
C ARG A 214 -16.10 10.37 24.58
N ARG A 215 -16.60 9.76 23.51
CA ARG A 215 -17.01 8.36 23.53
C ARG A 215 -15.74 7.58 23.81
N HIS A 216 -15.53 7.28 25.09
CA HIS A 216 -14.48 6.38 25.55
C HIS A 216 -14.67 5.06 24.80
N HIS A 217 -13.86 4.88 23.76
CA HIS A 217 -13.83 3.67 22.96
C HIS A 217 -13.27 2.58 23.86
N ASN A 218 -14.15 1.82 24.49
CA ASN A 218 -13.81 0.76 25.42
C ASN A 218 -13.16 -0.39 24.64
N PRO A 219 -11.83 -0.57 24.66
CA PRO A 219 -11.17 -1.57 23.82
C PRO A 219 -10.85 -2.75 24.73
N LYS A 220 -11.70 -3.77 24.73
CA LYS A 220 -11.40 -5.16 25.14
C LYS A 220 -12.65 -6.02 24.99
N LYS A 221 -13.10 -6.23 23.75
CA LYS A 221 -13.85 -7.47 23.46
C LYS A 221 -12.84 -8.60 23.52
N THR A 222 -12.73 -9.19 24.71
CA THR A 222 -12.03 -10.44 24.92
C THR A 222 -12.69 -11.51 24.06
N ASN A 223 -11.89 -12.35 23.39
CA ASN A 223 -12.32 -13.50 22.57
C ASN A 223 -12.99 -14.60 23.43
N LYS A 224 -13.97 -14.25 24.27
CA LYS A 224 -14.61 -15.19 25.22
C LYS A 224 -15.56 -16.19 24.55
N ASP A 225 -15.87 -16.00 23.26
CA ASP A 225 -16.86 -16.84 22.57
C ASP A 225 -16.24 -17.81 21.55
N THR A 226 -14.91 -17.98 21.53
CA THR A 226 -14.28 -19.00 20.67
C THR A 226 -14.13 -20.31 21.45
N VAL A 227 -15.09 -21.22 21.27
CA VAL A 227 -14.98 -22.59 21.78
C VAL A 227 -14.19 -23.42 20.76
N THR A 228 -13.04 -23.93 21.17
CA THR A 228 -12.25 -24.87 20.36
C THR A 228 -12.64 -26.28 20.80
N GLY A 229 -13.18 -27.08 19.87
CA GLY A 229 -13.51 -28.49 20.16
C GLY A 229 -12.24 -29.31 20.37
N THR A 230 -12.17 -30.08 21.45
CA THR A 230 -11.05 -30.98 21.79
C THR A 230 -11.37 -32.45 21.58
N ALA A 231 -12.48 -32.76 20.91
CA ALA A 231 -12.89 -34.14 20.68
C ALA A 231 -11.90 -34.84 19.74
N GLU A 232 -11.45 -36.02 20.13
CA GLU A 232 -10.68 -36.92 19.27
C GLU A 232 -11.60 -37.47 18.19
N MET A 233 -11.18 -37.35 16.93
CA MET A 233 -11.95 -37.87 15.81
C MET A 233 -11.64 -39.33 15.57
N THR A 234 -12.70 -40.14 15.42
CA THR A 234 -12.65 -41.43 14.76
C THR A 234 -12.48 -41.22 13.25
N SER A 235 -11.69 -42.07 12.59
CA SER A 235 -11.30 -41.95 11.17
C SER A 235 -12.46 -41.87 10.18
N ASP A 236 -13.67 -42.25 10.59
CA ASP A 236 -14.86 -42.32 9.74
C ASP A 236 -15.67 -41.00 9.72
N GLU A 237 -15.34 -40.07 10.61
CA GLU A 237 -16.10 -38.85 10.83
C GLU A 237 -15.35 -37.64 10.23
N ASN A 238 -15.62 -37.30 8.96
CA ASN A 238 -14.91 -36.25 8.19
C ASN A 238 -15.47 -34.82 8.41
N PHE A 239 -15.91 -34.48 9.62
CA PHE A 239 -16.43 -33.13 9.92
C PHE A 239 -15.41 -32.17 10.56
N ALA A 240 -14.20 -32.61 10.91
CA ALA A 240 -13.15 -31.67 11.25
C ALA A 240 -12.76 -30.90 10.00
N THR A 241 -12.49 -29.61 10.19
CA THR A 241 -11.79 -28.83 9.19
C THR A 241 -10.47 -29.54 8.92
N THR A 242 -10.35 -30.14 7.75
CA THR A 242 -9.08 -30.63 7.21
C THR A 242 -8.06 -29.51 7.42
N LYS A 243 -6.87 -29.82 7.95
CA LYS A 243 -5.81 -28.84 8.24
C LYS A 243 -5.32 -28.06 7.01
N GLU A 244 -5.94 -28.27 5.86
CA GLU A 244 -5.75 -27.54 4.62
C GLU A 244 -6.25 -26.11 4.77
N HIS A 245 -5.38 -25.26 5.31
CA HIS A 245 -5.58 -23.83 5.28
C HIS A 245 -5.63 -23.36 3.82
N ARG A 246 -6.74 -22.75 3.43
CA ARG A 246 -6.93 -22.15 2.11
C ARG A 246 -6.79 -20.64 2.19
N ALA A 247 -5.98 -20.07 1.30
CA ALA A 247 -5.94 -18.64 1.08
C ALA A 247 -7.03 -18.26 0.06
N TRP A 248 -7.80 -17.22 0.40
CA TRP A 248 -8.84 -16.70 -0.46
C TRP A 248 -8.51 -15.29 -0.93
N PHE A 249 -8.69 -15.06 -2.23
CA PHE A 249 -8.42 -13.81 -2.90
C PHE A 249 -9.62 -13.35 -3.72
N PHE A 250 -9.67 -12.05 -3.93
CA PHE A 250 -10.66 -11.37 -4.75
C PHE A 250 -9.94 -10.71 -5.91
N LEU A 251 -10.21 -11.18 -7.13
CA LEU A 251 -9.67 -10.61 -8.35
C LEU A 251 -10.67 -9.60 -8.92
N VAL A 252 -10.18 -8.41 -9.23
CA VAL A 252 -10.96 -7.27 -9.74
C VAL A 252 -10.36 -6.83 -11.07
N GLN A 253 -11.19 -6.15 -11.87
CA GLN A 253 -10.80 -5.58 -13.17
C GLN A 253 -10.47 -6.64 -14.24
N ILE A 254 -11.10 -7.81 -14.16
CA ILE A 254 -11.05 -8.83 -15.22
C ILE A 254 -12.14 -8.56 -16.24
N LYS A 255 -11.83 -8.77 -17.53
CA LYS A 255 -12.78 -8.62 -18.65
C LYS A 255 -14.02 -9.48 -18.41
N LYS A 256 -15.19 -8.96 -18.83
CA LYS A 256 -16.49 -9.61 -18.57
C LYS A 256 -16.60 -11.01 -19.17
N ASP A 257 -15.97 -11.23 -20.32
CA ASP A 257 -16.07 -12.48 -21.08
C ASP A 257 -15.00 -13.50 -20.69
N THR A 258 -14.22 -13.22 -19.64
CA THR A 258 -13.25 -14.20 -19.13
C THR A 258 -13.98 -15.31 -18.38
N ASP A 259 -13.58 -16.54 -18.67
CA ASP A 259 -14.06 -17.75 -17.99
C ASP A 259 -13.15 -18.13 -16.82
N PRO A 260 -13.70 -18.74 -15.75
CA PRO A 260 -12.91 -19.22 -14.62
C PRO A 260 -11.78 -20.18 -15.03
N SER A 261 -12.01 -21.01 -16.05
CA SER A 261 -11.03 -21.96 -16.60
C SER A 261 -9.78 -21.28 -17.15
N THR A 262 -9.93 -20.08 -17.73
CA THR A 262 -8.81 -19.30 -18.27
C THR A 262 -7.89 -18.82 -17.15
N ILE A 263 -8.47 -18.35 -16.04
CA ILE A 263 -7.73 -17.91 -14.86
C ILE A 263 -7.01 -19.11 -14.23
N GLN A 264 -7.69 -20.26 -14.11
CA GLN A 264 -7.09 -21.48 -13.58
C GLN A 264 -5.91 -21.96 -14.42
N LYS A 265 -6.05 -21.95 -15.76
CA LYS A 265 -4.99 -22.31 -16.69
C LYS A 265 -3.77 -21.38 -16.55
N TYR A 266 -4.00 -20.07 -16.43
CA TYR A 266 -2.94 -19.10 -16.20
C TYR A 266 -2.15 -19.40 -14.91
N ILE A 267 -2.87 -19.58 -13.79
CA ILE A 267 -2.24 -19.82 -12.48
C ILE A 267 -1.46 -21.14 -12.47
N ARG A 268 -2.03 -22.22 -13.03
CA ARG A 268 -1.33 -23.52 -13.13
C ARG A 268 -0.10 -23.47 -14.03
N GLY A 269 -0.10 -22.63 -15.07
CA GLY A 269 1.07 -22.40 -15.91
C GLY A 269 2.22 -21.71 -15.16
N MET A 270 1.89 -20.81 -14.23
CA MET A 270 2.89 -20.09 -13.43
C MET A 270 3.34 -20.87 -12.18
N ILE A 271 2.45 -21.69 -11.59
CA ILE A 271 2.72 -22.49 -10.39
C ILE A 271 2.20 -23.92 -10.62
N PRO A 272 3.05 -24.84 -11.14
CA PRO A 272 2.66 -26.22 -11.39
C PRO A 272 2.39 -27.02 -10.11
N GLU A 273 2.96 -26.59 -8.98
CA GLU A 273 2.92 -27.27 -7.67
C GLU A 273 1.57 -27.12 -6.93
N ILE A 274 0.61 -26.38 -7.50
CA ILE A 274 -0.65 -26.07 -6.84
C ILE A 274 -1.53 -27.32 -6.72
N LYS A 275 -1.85 -27.72 -5.49
CA LYS A 275 -2.71 -28.89 -5.22
C LYS A 275 -4.17 -28.50 -5.29
N PHE A 276 -4.51 -27.38 -4.64
CA PHE A 276 -5.86 -26.86 -4.59
C PHE A 276 -5.96 -25.53 -5.33
N LEU A 277 -6.84 -25.47 -6.33
CA LEU A 277 -7.14 -24.25 -7.06
C LEU A 277 -8.63 -24.20 -7.40
N GLU A 278 -9.34 -23.27 -6.78
CA GLU A 278 -10.76 -23.03 -7.01
C GLU A 278 -10.95 -21.60 -7.53
N THR A 279 -11.80 -21.42 -8.54
CA THR A 279 -12.13 -20.10 -9.07
C THR A 279 -13.61 -20.00 -9.34
N THR A 280 -14.27 -19.04 -8.69
CA THR A 280 -15.71 -18.79 -8.83
C THR A 280 -15.94 -17.39 -9.35
N LYS A 281 -16.65 -17.26 -10.48
CA LYS A 281 -17.09 -15.96 -11.00
C LYS A 281 -18.22 -15.43 -10.12
N LEU A 282 -18.14 -14.17 -9.71
CA LEU A 282 -19.16 -13.57 -8.86
C LEU A 282 -20.18 -12.79 -9.71
N PRO A 283 -21.49 -12.92 -9.43
CA PRO A 283 -22.52 -12.25 -10.20
C PRO A 283 -22.55 -10.76 -9.84
N VAL A 284 -21.94 -9.93 -10.69
CA VAL A 284 -21.98 -8.47 -10.54
C VAL A 284 -22.34 -7.82 -11.86
N ASN A 285 -23.29 -6.89 -11.82
CA ASN A 285 -23.70 -6.09 -12.97
C ASN A 285 -22.68 -4.96 -13.17
N GLY A 286 -21.58 -5.26 -13.86
CA GLY A 286 -20.52 -4.29 -14.15
C GLY A 286 -19.81 -4.56 -15.48
N ILE A 287 -18.98 -3.61 -15.89
CA ILE A 287 -18.10 -3.74 -17.06
C ILE A 287 -17.05 -4.84 -16.84
N ASN A 288 -16.61 -4.99 -15.59
CA ASN A 288 -15.63 -6.00 -15.19
C ASN A 288 -16.32 -7.09 -14.38
N SER A 289 -15.84 -8.32 -14.52
CA SER A 289 -16.30 -9.47 -13.73
C SER A 289 -15.31 -9.73 -12.58
N PRO A 290 -15.76 -9.67 -11.32
CA PRO A 290 -14.93 -10.08 -10.20
C PRO A 290 -14.92 -11.60 -10.02
N PHE A 291 -13.81 -12.13 -9.53
CA PHE A 291 -13.64 -13.56 -9.28
C PHE A 291 -13.18 -13.80 -7.85
N LYS A 292 -13.71 -14.84 -7.22
CA LYS A 292 -13.21 -15.41 -5.97
C LYS A 292 -12.23 -16.52 -6.32
N LEU A 293 -11.02 -16.43 -5.79
CA LEU A 293 -9.94 -17.39 -6.02
C LEU A 293 -9.57 -18.05 -4.69
N GLY A 294 -9.55 -19.38 -4.64
CA GLY A 294 -9.08 -20.18 -3.51
C GLY A 294 -7.85 -20.99 -3.90
N THR A 295 -6.83 -20.99 -3.04
CA THR A 295 -5.54 -21.68 -3.27
C THR A 295 -4.94 -22.18 -1.96
N ASP A 296 -3.93 -23.06 -2.05
CA ASP A 296 -3.09 -23.46 -0.91
C ASP A 296 -2.49 -22.25 -0.17
N PHE A 297 -2.54 -22.24 1.17
CA PHE A 297 -2.08 -21.10 1.97
C PHE A 297 -0.58 -20.84 1.89
N GLU A 298 0.22 -21.86 1.59
CA GLU A 298 1.68 -21.75 1.39
C GLU A 298 2.02 -20.91 0.15
N LEU A 299 1.18 -20.95 -0.88
CA LEU A 299 1.37 -20.21 -2.13
C LEU A 299 0.87 -18.77 -2.05
N ARG A 300 0.32 -18.34 -0.91
CA ARG A 300 -0.30 -17.01 -0.76
C ARG A 300 0.65 -15.87 -1.13
N GLU A 301 1.92 -15.98 -0.76
CA GLU A 301 2.90 -14.90 -0.95
C GLU A 301 3.35 -14.82 -2.40
N LYS A 302 3.53 -15.96 -3.07
CA LYS A 302 3.83 -16.02 -4.52
C LYS A 302 2.69 -15.40 -5.33
N ILE A 303 1.44 -15.75 -5.01
CA ILE A 303 0.24 -15.26 -5.71
C ILE A 303 -0.02 -13.77 -5.41
N PHE A 304 0.41 -13.24 -4.27
CA PHE A 304 0.19 -11.84 -3.93
C PHE A 304 1.21 -10.86 -4.53
N ARG A 305 2.26 -11.35 -5.21
CA ARG A 305 3.25 -10.47 -5.83
C ARG A 305 2.68 -9.75 -7.04
N GLN A 306 3.12 -8.51 -7.25
CA GLN A 306 2.58 -7.65 -8.31
C GLN A 306 3.00 -8.12 -9.72
N ASP A 307 4.21 -8.67 -9.84
CA ASP A 307 4.79 -9.26 -11.05
C ASP A 307 4.11 -10.58 -11.48
N PHE A 308 3.38 -11.23 -10.58
CA PHE A 308 2.62 -12.45 -10.88
C PHE A 308 1.41 -12.20 -11.80
N TRP A 309 0.83 -11.00 -11.77
CA TRP A 309 -0.44 -10.71 -12.43
C TRP A 309 -0.27 -9.90 -13.72
N PRO A 310 -1.11 -10.16 -14.75
CA PRO A 310 -1.15 -9.32 -15.94
C PRO A 310 -1.51 -7.87 -15.61
N LYS A 311 -0.99 -6.92 -16.41
CA LYS A 311 -1.23 -5.49 -16.23
C LYS A 311 -2.74 -5.18 -16.19
N GLY A 312 -3.16 -4.47 -15.15
CA GLY A 312 -4.56 -4.05 -14.95
C GLY A 312 -5.41 -5.00 -14.10
N VAL A 313 -4.92 -6.18 -13.74
CA VAL A 313 -5.60 -7.05 -12.77
C VAL A 313 -5.29 -6.59 -11.35
N ILE A 314 -6.32 -6.41 -10.52
CA ILE A 314 -6.15 -6.06 -9.12
C ILE A 314 -6.49 -7.28 -8.26
N ILE A 315 -5.54 -7.70 -7.43
CA ILE A 315 -5.76 -8.73 -6.41
C ILE A 315 -5.97 -8.10 -5.03
N ARG A 316 -6.92 -8.65 -4.27
CA ARG A 316 -7.13 -8.32 -2.87
C ARG A 316 -7.27 -9.58 -2.03
N ARG A 317 -6.85 -9.54 -0.77
CA ARG A 317 -7.12 -10.62 0.19
C ARG A 317 -8.61 -10.65 0.51
N PHE A 318 -9.21 -11.83 0.47
CA PHE A 318 -10.60 -12.01 0.89
C PHE A 318 -10.65 -12.13 2.41
N ASN A 319 -11.15 -11.09 3.07
CA ASN A 319 -11.35 -11.12 4.51
C ASN A 319 -12.74 -11.68 4.80
N PHE A 320 -12.79 -12.89 5.37
CA PHE A 320 -14.01 -13.41 5.95
C PHE A 320 -14.38 -12.49 7.11
N LYS A 321 -15.47 -11.73 6.96
CA LYS A 321 -16.06 -11.05 8.11
C LYS A 321 -16.44 -12.16 9.08
N SER A 322 -15.80 -12.20 10.24
CA SER A 322 -16.26 -13.05 11.34
C SER A 322 -17.73 -12.71 11.57
N ASN A 323 -18.63 -13.69 11.42
CA ASN A 323 -20.08 -13.53 11.64
C ASN A 323 -20.43 -13.27 13.12
N SER A 324 -19.53 -12.66 13.90
CA SER A 324 -19.77 -12.24 15.29
C SER A 324 -20.79 -11.10 15.41
N SER A 325 -21.24 -10.51 14.30
CA SER A 325 -22.51 -9.80 14.28
C SER A 325 -23.63 -10.85 14.23
N LYS A 326 -24.34 -11.02 15.34
CA LYS A 326 -25.56 -11.84 15.47
C LYS A 326 -26.31 -11.88 14.13
N PRO A 327 -26.69 -13.06 13.61
CA PRO A 327 -27.48 -13.13 12.39
C PRO A 327 -28.69 -12.21 12.57
N ASN A 328 -28.75 -11.15 11.78
CA ASN A 328 -29.93 -10.31 11.75
C ASN A 328 -30.97 -11.17 11.04
N GLU A 329 -31.82 -11.82 11.82
CA GLU A 329 -32.87 -12.78 11.46
C GLU A 329 -34.00 -12.14 10.62
N ASN A 330 -33.68 -11.09 9.86
CA ASN A 330 -34.57 -10.35 8.99
C ASN A 330 -34.32 -10.59 7.50
N PHE A 331 -33.43 -11.51 7.12
CA PHE A 331 -33.39 -12.02 5.75
C PHE A 331 -34.53 -13.02 5.55
N ARG A 332 -35.76 -12.49 5.52
CA ARG A 332 -36.95 -13.25 5.11
C ARG A 332 -36.72 -13.72 3.67
N LEU A 333 -36.48 -15.02 3.51
CA LEU A 333 -36.70 -15.70 2.25
C LEU A 333 -38.15 -15.42 1.85
N SER A 334 -38.32 -14.69 0.74
CA SER A 334 -39.62 -14.49 0.11
C SER A 334 -40.24 -15.86 -0.12
N ARG A 335 -41.36 -16.10 0.59
CA ARG A 335 -42.21 -17.27 0.43
C ARG A 335 -42.57 -17.41 -1.06
N PRO A 336 -42.36 -18.56 -1.70
CA PRO A 336 -42.84 -18.75 -3.07
C PRO A 336 -44.36 -18.62 -3.06
N SER A 337 -44.87 -17.72 -3.91
CA SER A 337 -46.30 -17.55 -4.14
C SER A 337 -46.87 -18.88 -4.64
N ALA A 338 -47.83 -19.43 -3.90
CA ALA A 338 -48.58 -20.60 -4.35
C ALA A 338 -49.31 -20.23 -5.65
N THR A 339 -48.97 -20.92 -6.73
CA THR A 339 -49.72 -20.95 -7.96
C THR A 339 -51.11 -21.49 -7.65
N GLN A 340 -52.15 -20.68 -7.85
CA GLN A 340 -53.53 -21.15 -7.84
C GLN A 340 -53.79 -21.85 -9.18
N THR A 341 -54.12 -23.14 -9.11
CA THR A 341 -54.77 -23.92 -10.18
C THR A 341 -56.26 -23.66 -10.22
#